data_AF-A0A1C6V715-F1
#
_entry.id   AF-A0A1C6V715-F1
#
_cell.length_a   1.000
_cell.length_b   1.000
_cell.length_c   1.000
_cell.angle_alpha   90.00
_cell.angle_beta   90.00
_cell.angle_gamma   90.00
#
_symmetry.space_group_name_H-M   'P 1'
#
loop_
_entity.id
_entity.type
_entity.pdbx_description
1 polymer ?
#
loop_
_entity_poly.entity_id
_entity_poly.type
_entity_poly.pdbx_seq_one_letter_code
_entity_poly.pdbx_strand_id
1 'polypeptide(L)'
;MREIIVAALRRQRASALMAPAVGFGGGLLSQWAGSAGGAVGLLAVVPPVLLVVLAVRDLLRRPGTAQLRVDETARAFFSPPNRALTVPPILCGWFAFMAVDSGHRAGHDPLRWTLVAAYVVLGVAITAGQWRRLPFVTLTAAGVTCGAPRPLAVVPWEALGTEMPVGPGAAGRYLRLPIVRPELVRRAGRWPRTGVLVPVRELTVAPALLAAAIQHYATHPQHRAAIGSPAEYDRLRHALTGGSAERAALTRRALPVGDGRPG
;
A
#
# COMPACT_ATOMS: atom_id res chain seq x y z
N MET A 1 8.42 4.47 17.77
CA MET A 1 7.33 4.04 16.85
C MET A 1 6.12 4.97 16.87
N ARG A 2 5.62 5.29 18.07
CA ARG A 2 4.35 6.00 18.29
C ARG A 2 4.28 7.33 17.54
N GLU A 3 5.33 8.14 17.58
CA GLU A 3 5.40 9.42 16.86
C GLU A 3 5.30 9.26 15.34
N ILE A 4 5.99 8.26 14.77
CA ILE A 4 5.94 7.97 13.33
C ILE A 4 4.53 7.54 12.93
N ILE A 5 3.89 6.68 13.74
CA ILE A 5 2.50 6.26 13.52
C ILE A 5 1.55 7.46 13.61
N VAL A 6 1.69 8.33 14.61
CA VAL A 6 0.86 9.53 14.79
C VAL A 6 1.04 10.51 13.62
N ALA A 7 2.28 10.76 13.19
CA ALA A 7 2.56 11.62 12.04
C ALA A 7 2.04 11.01 10.72
N ALA A 8 2.14 9.69 10.55
CA ALA A 8 1.57 8.99 9.41
C ALA A 8 0.03 9.06 9.40
N LEU A 9 -0.62 8.82 10.55
CA LEU A 9 -2.07 8.97 10.72
C LEU A 9 -2.53 10.39 10.39
N ARG A 10 -1.83 11.41 10.90
CA ARG A 10 -2.18 12.81 10.64
C ARG A 10 -2.12 13.12 9.15
N ARG A 11 -1.08 12.67 8.44
CA ARG A 11 -0.96 12.83 6.99
C ARG A 11 -2.03 12.08 6.22
N GLN A 12 -2.34 10.84 6.59
CA GLN A 12 -3.38 10.07 5.92
C GLN A 12 -4.75 10.74 6.11
N ARG A 13 -5.08 11.18 7.33
CA ARG A 13 -6.32 11.92 7.61
C ARG A 13 -6.38 13.23 6.83
N ALA A 14 -5.28 13.98 6.79
CA ALA A 14 -5.20 15.19 5.97
C ALA A 14 -5.46 14.88 4.50
N SER A 15 -4.83 13.85 3.92
CA SER A 15 -5.08 13.45 2.53
C SER A 15 -6.53 12.99 2.28
N ALA A 16 -7.12 12.28 3.24
CA ALA A 16 -8.50 11.80 3.17
C ALA A 16 -9.53 12.93 3.23
N LEU A 17 -9.19 14.07 3.87
CA LEU A 17 -10.03 15.28 3.88
C LEU A 17 -9.74 16.20 2.69
N MET A 18 -8.47 16.37 2.32
CA MET A 18 -8.07 17.26 1.23
C MET A 18 -8.59 16.75 -0.11
N ALA A 19 -8.57 15.44 -0.36
CA ALA A 19 -9.02 14.91 -1.64
C ALA A 19 -10.49 15.19 -1.98
N PRO A 20 -11.48 14.92 -1.09
CA PRO A 20 -12.87 15.30 -1.37
C PRO A 20 -13.05 16.81 -1.42
N ALA A 21 -12.30 17.60 -0.63
CA ALA A 21 -12.35 19.07 -0.71
C ALA A 21 -11.88 19.60 -2.08
N VAL A 22 -10.78 19.04 -2.61
CA VAL A 22 -10.28 19.35 -3.96
C VAL A 22 -11.27 18.91 -5.03
N GLY A 23 -11.85 17.71 -4.89
CA GLY A 23 -12.88 17.21 -5.81
C GLY A 23 -14.13 18.10 -5.85
N PHE A 24 -14.61 18.50 -4.67
CA PHE A 24 -15.73 19.41 -4.51
C PHE A 24 -15.45 20.77 -5.14
N GLY A 25 -14.29 21.38 -4.83
CA GLY A 25 -13.86 22.64 -5.43
C GLY A 25 -13.70 22.57 -6.95
N GLY A 26 -13.18 21.46 -7.47
CA GLY A 26 -13.09 21.19 -8.90
C GLY A 26 -14.47 21.09 -9.56
N GLY A 27 -15.46 20.51 -8.87
CA GLY A 27 -16.84 20.44 -9.35
C GLY A 27 -17.48 21.82 -9.46
N LEU A 28 -17.30 22.66 -8.43
CA LEU A 28 -17.78 24.05 -8.46
C LEU A 28 -17.10 24.90 -9.55
N LEU A 29 -15.78 24.73 -9.70
CA LEU A 29 -15.03 25.43 -10.75
C LEU A 29 -15.49 25.01 -12.15
N SER A 30 -15.77 23.72 -12.34
CA SER A 30 -16.33 23.18 -13.59
C SER A 30 -17.71 23.78 -13.90
N GLN A 31 -18.57 23.94 -12.90
CA GLN A 31 -19.87 24.59 -13.08
C GLN A 31 -19.73 26.06 -13.49
N TRP A 32 -18.88 26.81 -12.79
CA TRP A 32 -18.62 28.21 -13.11
C TRP A 32 -18.00 28.38 -14.51
N ALA A 33 -17.06 27.51 -14.88
CA ALA A 33 -16.46 27.52 -16.21
C ALA A 33 -17.48 27.17 -17.30
N GLY A 34 -18.39 26.24 -17.02
CA GLY A 34 -19.48 25.87 -17.93
C GLY A 34 -20.46 27.01 -18.17
N SER A 35 -20.77 27.82 -17.16
CA SER A 35 -21.68 28.96 -17.32
C SER A 35 -21.04 30.16 -18.02
N ALA A 36 -19.71 30.31 -17.94
CA ALA A 36 -18.98 31.36 -18.65
C ALA A 36 -18.93 31.14 -20.18
N GLY A 37 -19.06 29.89 -20.64
CA GLY A 37 -19.03 29.53 -22.06
C GLY A 37 -17.66 29.71 -22.74
N GLY A 38 -17.61 29.44 -24.04
CA GLY A 38 -16.42 29.64 -24.88
C GLY A 38 -15.20 28.81 -24.45
N ALA A 39 -14.00 29.38 -24.62
CA ALA A 39 -12.73 28.72 -24.29
C ALA A 39 -12.58 28.44 -22.78
N VAL A 40 -13.26 29.19 -21.91
CA VAL A 40 -13.24 28.98 -20.45
C VAL A 40 -13.88 27.64 -20.08
N GLY A 41 -14.87 27.18 -20.85
CA GLY A 41 -15.49 25.87 -20.66
C GLY A 41 -14.52 24.68 -20.76
N LEU A 42 -13.38 24.83 -21.45
CA LEU A 42 -12.34 23.79 -21.51
C LEU A 42 -11.69 23.53 -20.14
N LEU A 43 -11.73 24.50 -19.22
CA LEU A 43 -11.22 24.33 -17.85
C LEU A 43 -12.01 23.28 -17.04
N ALA A 44 -13.26 23.00 -17.41
CA ALA A 44 -14.06 21.93 -16.80
C ALA A 44 -13.43 20.54 -16.94
N VAL A 45 -12.60 20.34 -17.97
CA VAL A 45 -11.92 19.06 -18.25
C VAL A 45 -10.64 18.89 -17.43
N VAL A 46 -10.11 19.97 -16.84
CA VAL A 46 -8.84 19.93 -16.10
C VAL A 46 -8.91 19.03 -14.85
N PRO A 47 -9.91 19.16 -13.95
CA PRO A 47 -10.01 18.27 -12.79
C PRO A 47 -10.07 16.77 -13.11
N PRO A 48 -10.92 16.29 -14.04
CA PRO A 48 -10.96 14.87 -14.35
C PRO A 48 -9.67 14.37 -15.01
N VAL A 49 -9.06 15.15 -15.90
CA VAL A 49 -7.76 14.80 -16.50
C VAL A 49 -6.68 14.71 -15.43
N LEU A 50 -6.63 15.66 -14.49
CA LEU A 50 -5.67 15.63 -13.39
C LEU A 50 -5.84 14.36 -12.54
N LEU A 51 -7.08 13.99 -12.20
CA LEU A 51 -7.36 12.77 -11.43
C LEU A 51 -6.95 11.50 -12.19
N VAL A 52 -7.19 11.43 -13.49
CA VAL A 52 -6.72 10.32 -14.35
C VAL A 52 -5.19 10.25 -14.38
N VAL A 53 -4.52 11.39 -14.58
CA VAL A 53 -3.04 11.46 -14.57
C VAL A 53 -2.49 11.00 -13.23
N LEU A 54 -3.10 11.42 -12.10
CA LEU A 54 -2.69 10.97 -10.76
C LEU A 54 -2.92 9.46 -10.57
N ALA A 55 -4.04 8.92 -11.06
CA ALA A 55 -4.33 7.49 -10.98
C ALA A 55 -3.35 6.65 -11.83
N VAL A 56 -3.05 7.08 -13.06
CA VAL A 56 -2.06 6.44 -13.94
C VAL A 56 -0.67 6.53 -13.33
N ARG A 57 -0.28 7.71 -12.82
CA ARG A 57 1.00 7.87 -12.11
C ARG A 57 1.10 6.95 -10.91
N ASP A 58 0.04 6.80 -10.11
CA ASP A 58 0.03 5.87 -8.99
C ASP A 58 0.13 4.42 -9.48
N LEU A 59 -0.51 4.04 -10.61
CA LEU A 59 -0.44 2.71 -11.21
C LEU A 59 0.94 2.37 -11.81
N LEU A 60 1.63 3.35 -12.39
CA LEU A 60 2.98 3.19 -12.95
C LEU A 60 4.09 3.35 -11.91
N ARG A 61 3.74 3.76 -10.68
CA ARG A 61 4.70 3.99 -9.63
C ARG A 61 5.46 2.72 -9.25
N ARG A 62 6.78 2.82 -9.18
CA ARG A 62 7.64 1.75 -8.69
C ARG A 62 7.44 1.54 -7.18
N PRO A 63 7.55 0.29 -6.69
CA PRO A 63 7.52 0.03 -5.26
C PRO A 63 8.64 0.77 -4.53
N GLY A 64 8.50 0.93 -3.21
CA GLY A 64 9.52 1.55 -2.38
C GLY A 64 10.87 0.83 -2.50
N THR A 65 11.96 1.57 -2.39
CA THR A 65 13.33 1.03 -2.40
C THR A 65 14.04 1.25 -1.07
N ALA A 66 13.32 1.76 -0.07
CA ALA A 66 13.91 2.05 1.22
C ALA A 66 14.17 0.77 2.01
N GLN A 67 14.95 0.95 3.06
CA GLN A 67 15.29 -0.08 4.03
C GLN A 67 14.24 -0.18 5.14
N LEU A 68 14.27 -1.29 5.88
CA LEU A 68 13.53 -1.41 7.14
C LEU A 68 14.12 -0.44 8.16
N ARG A 69 13.25 0.10 9.02
CA ARG A 69 13.68 0.95 10.14
C ARG A 69 13.70 0.12 11.42
N VAL A 70 14.63 0.43 12.30
CA VAL A 70 14.78 -0.21 13.59
C VAL A 70 14.08 0.63 14.66
N ASP A 71 13.31 -0.03 15.52
CA ASP A 71 12.74 0.54 16.73
C ASP A 71 13.22 -0.27 17.93
N GLU A 72 14.22 0.24 18.63
CA GLU A 72 14.82 -0.45 19.77
C GLU A 72 13.86 -0.53 20.96
N THR A 73 13.10 0.54 21.21
CA THR A 73 12.14 0.60 22.31
C THR A 73 11.02 -0.41 22.13
N ALA A 74 10.52 -0.56 20.91
CA ALA A 74 9.48 -1.54 20.59
C ALA A 74 10.05 -2.93 20.24
N ARG A 75 11.38 -3.11 20.22
CA ARG A 75 12.08 -4.32 19.77
C ARG A 75 11.52 -4.86 18.45
N ALA A 76 11.51 -3.98 17.45
CA ALA A 76 10.89 -4.28 16.17
C ALA A 76 11.60 -3.67 14.96
N PHE A 77 11.52 -4.37 13.83
CA PHE A 77 11.79 -3.77 12.52
C PHE A 77 10.48 -3.38 11.87
N PHE A 78 10.41 -2.18 11.31
CA PHE A 78 9.16 -1.70 10.71
C PHE A 78 9.38 -0.99 9.39
N SER A 79 8.34 -0.98 8.56
CA SER A 79 8.27 -0.15 7.36
C SER A 79 7.14 0.85 7.50
N PRO A 80 7.43 2.17 7.51
CA PRO A 80 6.37 3.17 7.51
C PRO A 80 5.62 3.17 6.18
N PRO A 81 4.37 3.68 6.16
CA PRO A 81 3.65 3.92 4.92
C PRO A 81 4.44 4.90 4.05
N ASN A 82 4.36 4.71 2.75
CA ASN A 82 4.91 5.63 1.78
C ASN A 82 4.15 6.98 1.85
N ARG A 83 4.78 8.06 1.40
CA ARG A 83 4.17 9.41 1.41
C ARG A 83 3.28 9.69 0.21
N ALA A 84 3.06 8.74 -0.69
CA ALA A 84 2.35 9.06 -1.92
C ALA A 84 0.84 8.96 -1.75
N LEU A 85 0.16 9.72 -2.61
CA LEU A 85 -1.27 9.58 -2.84
C LEU A 85 -1.53 8.17 -3.35
N THR A 86 -2.27 7.40 -2.56
CA THR A 86 -2.82 6.12 -2.98
C THR A 86 -4.09 6.34 -3.81
N VAL A 87 -4.52 5.33 -4.57
CA VAL A 87 -5.80 5.35 -5.31
C VAL A 87 -7.01 5.84 -4.49
N PRO A 88 -7.21 5.44 -3.21
CA PRO A 88 -8.47 5.73 -2.52
C PRO A 88 -8.75 7.22 -2.28
N PRO A 89 -7.79 8.07 -1.84
CA PRO A 89 -7.98 9.52 -1.86
C PRO A 89 -8.37 10.07 -3.24
N ILE A 90 -7.72 9.61 -4.32
CA ILE A 90 -8.03 10.06 -5.69
C ILE A 90 -9.48 9.72 -6.05
N LEU A 91 -9.94 8.50 -5.71
CA LEU A 91 -11.33 8.09 -5.89
C LEU A 91 -12.31 8.92 -5.06
N CYS A 92 -11.97 9.27 -3.80
CA CYS A 92 -12.80 10.17 -2.99
C CYS A 92 -12.96 11.54 -3.65
N GLY A 93 -11.86 12.11 -4.16
CA GLY A 93 -11.91 13.37 -4.91
C GLY A 93 -12.76 13.25 -6.17
N TRP A 94 -12.61 12.16 -6.92
CA TRP A 94 -13.44 11.87 -8.09
C TRP A 94 -14.93 11.79 -7.74
N PHE A 95 -15.31 11.06 -6.70
CA PHE A 95 -16.72 10.95 -6.29
C PHE A 95 -17.30 12.28 -5.80
N ALA A 96 -16.51 13.08 -5.08
CA ALA A 96 -16.93 14.43 -4.69
C ALA A 96 -17.16 15.33 -5.91
N PHE A 97 -16.26 15.28 -6.90
CA PHE A 97 -16.43 15.98 -8.17
C PHE A 97 -17.71 15.54 -8.90
N MET A 98 -17.91 14.23 -9.07
CA MET A 98 -19.06 13.67 -9.76
C MET A 98 -20.39 13.98 -9.06
N ALA A 99 -20.41 14.00 -7.72
CA ALA A 99 -21.59 14.37 -6.95
C ALA A 99 -21.99 15.83 -7.18
N VAL A 100 -21.01 16.74 -7.22
CA VAL A 100 -21.25 18.17 -7.46
C VAL A 100 -21.71 18.41 -8.90
N ASP A 101 -21.01 17.85 -9.89
CA ASP A 101 -21.39 17.99 -11.31
C ASP A 101 -22.78 17.38 -11.59
N SER A 102 -23.05 16.19 -11.08
CA SER A 102 -24.36 15.52 -11.25
C SER A 102 -25.48 16.27 -10.55
N GLY A 103 -25.23 16.82 -9.35
CA GLY A 103 -26.23 17.57 -8.58
C GLY A 103 -26.66 18.85 -9.28
N HIS A 104 -25.72 19.57 -9.88
CA HIS A 104 -26.05 20.77 -10.65
C HIS A 104 -26.87 20.46 -11.90
N ARG A 105 -26.60 19.31 -12.54
CA ARG A 105 -27.39 18.85 -13.70
C ARG A 105 -28.70 18.18 -13.29
N ALA A 106 -28.92 17.87 -12.01
CA ALA A 106 -30.04 17.02 -11.60
C ALA A 106 -31.40 17.66 -11.89
N GLY A 107 -31.56 18.96 -11.66
CA GLY A 107 -32.89 19.60 -11.73
C GLY A 107 -33.91 18.81 -10.88
N HIS A 108 -35.03 18.43 -11.50
CA HIS A 108 -36.06 17.57 -10.88
C HIS A 108 -35.94 16.08 -11.23
N ASP A 109 -34.86 15.66 -11.91
CA ASP A 109 -34.67 14.27 -12.32
C ASP A 109 -34.27 13.38 -11.11
N PRO A 110 -35.14 12.46 -10.67
CA PRO A 110 -34.88 11.63 -9.50
C PRO A 110 -33.70 10.65 -9.71
N LEU A 111 -33.44 10.23 -10.94
CA LEU A 111 -32.33 9.32 -11.25
C LEU A 111 -30.98 10.00 -10.98
N ARG A 112 -30.83 11.27 -11.36
CA ARG A 112 -29.61 12.04 -11.12
C ARG A 112 -29.37 12.27 -9.63
N TRP A 113 -30.42 12.58 -8.86
CA TRP A 113 -30.32 12.68 -7.41
C TRP A 113 -29.91 11.35 -6.75
N THR A 114 -30.41 10.22 -7.27
CA THR A 114 -30.00 8.88 -6.81
C THR A 114 -28.50 8.64 -7.05
N LEU A 115 -27.97 9.05 -8.21
CA LEU A 115 -26.53 8.98 -8.51
C LEU A 115 -25.70 9.87 -7.59
N VAL A 116 -26.14 11.10 -7.31
CA VAL A 116 -25.48 12.01 -6.36
C VAL A 116 -25.38 11.34 -4.98
N ALA A 117 -26.48 10.79 -4.47
CA ALA A 117 -26.50 10.09 -3.20
C ALA A 117 -25.54 8.90 -3.20
N ALA A 118 -25.51 8.11 -4.28
CA ALA A 118 -24.59 6.99 -4.42
C ALA A 118 -23.11 7.43 -4.38
N TYR A 119 -22.75 8.50 -5.10
CA TYR A 119 -21.38 9.04 -5.08
C TYR A 119 -20.99 9.55 -3.70
N VAL A 120 -21.88 10.25 -3.00
CA VAL A 120 -21.64 10.72 -1.63
C VAL A 120 -21.42 9.54 -0.69
N VAL A 121 -22.29 8.52 -0.74
CA VAL A 121 -22.17 7.31 0.10
C VAL A 121 -20.86 6.58 -0.16
N LEU A 122 -20.48 6.41 -1.43
CA LEU A 122 -19.20 5.79 -1.82
C LEU A 122 -18.00 6.60 -1.32
N GLY A 123 -18.01 7.92 -1.52
CA GLY A 123 -16.95 8.82 -1.04
C GLY A 123 -16.78 8.77 0.48
N VAL A 124 -17.89 8.79 1.22
CA VAL A 124 -17.90 8.67 2.69
C VAL A 124 -17.39 7.30 3.12
N ALA A 125 -17.85 6.21 2.50
CA ALA A 125 -17.43 4.85 2.83
C ALA A 125 -15.92 4.64 2.62
N ILE A 126 -15.36 5.13 1.50
CA ILE A 126 -13.92 5.04 1.22
C ILE A 126 -13.14 5.89 2.24
N THR A 127 -13.57 7.13 2.50
CA THR A 127 -12.94 8.03 3.47
C THR A 127 -12.92 7.41 4.87
N ALA A 128 -14.04 6.87 5.32
CA ALA A 128 -14.17 6.19 6.61
C ALA A 128 -13.30 4.92 6.68
N GLY A 129 -13.21 4.16 5.58
CA GLY A 129 -12.34 2.99 5.47
C GLY A 129 -10.85 3.34 5.59
N GLN A 130 -10.42 4.42 4.93
CA GLN A 130 -9.05 4.95 5.01
C GLN A 130 -8.73 5.49 6.39
N TRP A 131 -9.69 6.15 7.04
CA TRP A 131 -9.49 6.77 8.35
C TRP A 131 -9.00 5.81 9.44
N ARG A 132 -9.35 4.53 9.31
CA ARG A 132 -9.08 3.49 10.31
C ARG A 132 -7.91 2.57 9.96
N ARG A 133 -7.37 2.64 8.73
CA ARG A 133 -6.43 1.64 8.21
C ARG A 133 -5.16 2.32 7.72
N LEU A 134 -4.05 2.13 8.44
CA LEU A 134 -2.72 2.41 7.89
C LEU A 134 -2.06 1.14 7.39
N PRO A 135 -1.51 1.14 6.16
CA PRO A 135 -0.57 0.11 5.74
C PRO A 135 0.71 0.29 6.57
N PHE A 136 0.94 -0.66 7.46
CA PHE A 136 2.12 -0.69 8.32
C PHE A 136 2.55 -2.14 8.46
N VAL A 137 3.84 -2.41 8.46
CA VAL A 137 4.35 -3.76 8.70
C VAL A 137 5.43 -3.68 9.74
N THR A 138 5.32 -4.57 10.71
CA THR A 138 6.28 -4.69 11.81
C THR A 138 6.66 -6.16 11.97
N LEU A 139 7.96 -6.42 11.95
CA LEU A 139 8.57 -7.68 12.32
C LEU A 139 8.98 -7.59 13.79
N THR A 140 8.51 -8.51 14.61
CA THR A 140 8.86 -8.63 16.02
C THR A 140 9.33 -10.05 16.32
N ALA A 141 9.88 -10.29 17.51
CA ALA A 141 10.21 -11.64 17.95
C ALA A 141 9.02 -12.62 17.92
N ALA A 142 7.80 -12.11 18.08
CA ALA A 142 6.59 -12.92 18.08
C ALA A 142 6.05 -13.23 16.67
N GLY A 143 6.34 -12.40 15.66
CA GLY A 143 5.83 -12.62 14.32
C GLY A 143 5.84 -11.40 13.40
N VAL A 144 5.04 -11.50 12.35
CA VAL A 144 4.77 -10.43 11.39
C VAL A 144 3.42 -9.81 11.72
N THR A 145 3.40 -8.51 12.02
CA THR A 145 2.16 -7.75 12.20
C THR A 145 1.92 -6.83 11.03
N CYS A 146 0.67 -6.76 10.59
CA CYS A 146 0.22 -5.95 9.47
C CYS A 146 -0.88 -5.00 9.94
N GLY A 147 -0.73 -3.71 9.67
CA GLY A 147 -1.68 -2.64 10.00
C GLY A 147 -1.31 -1.87 11.26
N ALA A 148 -1.65 -0.58 11.26
CA ALA A 148 -1.56 0.31 12.43
C ALA A 148 -2.77 1.27 12.47
N PRO A 149 -3.10 1.87 13.62
CA PRO A 149 -2.52 1.63 14.96
C PRO A 149 -2.98 0.31 15.60
N ARG A 150 -4.09 -0.26 15.13
CA ARG A 150 -4.52 -1.61 15.51
C ARG A 150 -4.07 -2.59 14.42
N PRO A 151 -3.40 -3.69 14.77
CA PRO A 151 -2.98 -4.69 13.80
C PRO A 151 -4.22 -5.33 13.16
N LEU A 152 -4.26 -5.32 11.83
CA LEU A 152 -5.27 -6.01 11.02
C LEU A 152 -5.01 -7.51 10.99
N ALA A 153 -3.74 -7.90 11.01
CA ALA A 153 -3.33 -9.29 11.14
C ALA A 153 -2.03 -9.41 11.94
N VAL A 154 -1.95 -10.45 12.75
CA VAL A 154 -0.76 -10.90 13.45
C VAL A 154 -0.51 -12.34 13.03
N VAL A 155 0.62 -12.56 12.39
CA VAL A 155 1.06 -13.86 11.87
C VAL A 155 2.25 -14.30 12.71
N PRO A 156 2.06 -15.24 13.65
CA PRO A 156 3.17 -15.81 14.39
C PRO A 156 4.18 -16.48 13.45
N TRP A 157 5.45 -16.52 13.84
CA TRP A 157 6.47 -17.18 13.01
C TRP A 157 6.19 -18.67 12.80
N GLU A 158 5.53 -19.32 13.76
CA GLU A 158 5.11 -20.72 13.73
C GLU A 158 3.98 -20.96 12.72
N ALA A 159 3.28 -19.90 12.31
CA ALA A 159 2.26 -19.97 11.28
C ALA A 159 2.83 -19.92 9.86
N LEU A 160 4.07 -19.45 9.71
CA LEU A 160 4.74 -19.26 8.44
C LEU A 160 5.50 -20.52 8.02
N GLY A 161 5.39 -20.86 6.74
CA GLY A 161 6.27 -21.82 6.09
C GLY A 161 7.66 -21.24 5.85
N THR A 162 8.63 -22.11 5.55
CA THR A 162 10.00 -21.72 5.18
C THR A 162 10.13 -21.28 3.72
N GLU A 163 9.06 -21.45 2.94
CA GLU A 163 8.96 -20.97 1.57
C GLU A 163 9.17 -19.46 1.50
N MET A 164 9.73 -19.00 0.39
CA MET A 164 9.85 -17.57 0.15
C MET A 164 8.45 -16.97 -0.02
N PRO A 165 8.09 -15.87 0.67
CA PRO A 165 6.86 -15.17 0.40
C PRO A 165 6.76 -14.87 -1.09
N VAL A 166 5.75 -15.43 -1.74
CA VAL A 166 5.60 -15.32 -3.18
C VAL A 166 5.44 -13.84 -3.50
N GLY A 167 6.33 -13.40 -4.39
CA GLY A 167 6.44 -12.02 -4.83
C GLY A 167 5.09 -11.47 -5.27
N PRO A 168 5.00 -10.14 -5.37
CA PRO A 168 3.72 -9.56 -5.64
C PRO A 168 3.22 -10.06 -6.99
N GLY A 169 2.00 -10.62 -7.00
CA GLY A 169 1.37 -11.14 -8.23
C GLY A 169 1.33 -10.07 -9.33
N ALA A 170 0.75 -10.37 -10.50
CA ALA A 170 0.83 -9.55 -11.73
C ALA A 170 0.79 -8.01 -11.60
N ALA A 171 0.18 -7.44 -10.55
CA ALA A 171 0.12 -6.01 -10.27
C ALA A 171 1.19 -5.41 -9.32
N GLY A 172 2.12 -6.19 -8.73
CA GLY A 172 3.17 -5.63 -7.88
C GLY A 172 2.69 -5.09 -6.51
N ARG A 173 1.45 -5.38 -6.09
CA ARG A 173 0.77 -4.68 -4.98
C ARG A 173 0.90 -5.34 -3.62
N TYR A 174 0.83 -6.67 -3.55
CA TYR A 174 0.70 -7.42 -2.30
C TYR A 174 1.74 -8.53 -2.22
N LEU A 175 2.43 -8.66 -1.10
CA LEU A 175 3.24 -9.84 -0.81
C LEU A 175 2.37 -10.88 -0.09
N ARG A 176 2.28 -12.09 -0.63
CA ARG A 176 1.50 -13.17 -0.02
C ARG A 176 2.40 -13.94 0.93
N LEU A 177 2.01 -14.01 2.20
CA LEU A 177 2.74 -14.80 3.18
C LEU A 177 2.43 -16.31 3.01
N PRO A 178 3.44 -17.20 3.05
CA PRO A 178 3.24 -18.64 2.95
C PRO A 178 2.80 -19.15 4.32
N ILE A 179 1.48 -19.28 4.52
CA ILE A 179 0.92 -19.68 5.81
C ILE A 179 0.63 -21.17 5.77
N VAL A 180 1.28 -21.91 6.67
CA VAL A 180 1.10 -23.36 6.84
C VAL A 180 0.10 -23.69 7.95
N ARG A 181 -0.05 -22.81 8.95
CA ARG A 181 -0.96 -22.97 10.08
C ARG A 181 -1.90 -21.76 10.22
N PRO A 182 -2.95 -21.67 9.40
CA PRO A 182 -3.87 -20.52 9.39
C PRO A 182 -4.61 -20.29 10.71
N GLU A 183 -4.79 -21.33 11.52
CA GLU A 183 -5.43 -21.31 12.83
C GLU A 183 -4.67 -20.47 13.88
N LEU A 184 -3.35 -20.29 13.71
CA LEU A 184 -2.53 -19.46 14.60
C LEU A 184 -2.61 -17.97 14.23
N VAL A 185 -3.14 -17.64 13.05
CA VAL A 185 -3.18 -16.27 12.54
C VAL A 185 -4.33 -15.49 13.18
N ARG A 186 -3.99 -14.45 13.93
CA ARG A 186 -5.00 -13.54 14.52
C ARG A 186 -5.33 -12.46 13.51
N ARG A 187 -6.62 -12.31 13.19
CA ARG A 187 -7.11 -11.31 12.21
C ARG A 187 -8.17 -10.44 12.87
N ALA A 188 -8.16 -9.15 12.56
CA ALA A 188 -9.17 -8.21 13.01
C ALA A 188 -10.21 -7.94 11.90
N GLY A 189 -11.49 -8.03 12.25
CA GLY A 189 -12.61 -7.71 11.36
C GLY A 189 -12.82 -8.71 10.21
N ARG A 190 -13.44 -8.24 9.12
CA ARG A 190 -13.79 -9.05 7.93
C ARG A 190 -12.60 -9.24 6.97
N TRP A 191 -11.42 -9.55 7.49
CA TRP A 191 -10.26 -9.77 6.63
C TRP A 191 -10.41 -11.09 5.86
N PRO A 192 -10.03 -11.16 4.57
CA PRO A 192 -10.23 -12.36 3.75
C PRO A 192 -9.64 -13.61 4.41
N ARG A 193 -10.34 -14.74 4.30
CA ARG A 193 -9.83 -16.01 4.86
C ARG A 193 -8.63 -16.55 4.09
N THR A 194 -8.56 -16.21 2.80
CA THR A 194 -7.60 -16.71 1.81
C THR A 194 -6.24 -16.03 1.94
N GLY A 195 -5.47 -16.41 2.97
CA GLY A 195 -4.10 -15.95 3.18
C GLY A 195 -3.97 -14.56 3.80
N VAL A 196 -2.72 -14.17 4.09
CA VAL A 196 -2.36 -12.84 4.62
C VAL A 196 -1.62 -12.10 3.51
N LEU A 197 -2.18 -10.98 3.08
CA LEU A 197 -1.64 -10.13 2.03
C LEU A 197 -1.05 -8.86 2.64
N VAL A 198 0.23 -8.63 2.40
CA VAL A 198 0.96 -7.47 2.90
C VAL A 198 1.01 -6.40 1.79
N PRO A 199 0.45 -5.19 1.98
CA PRO A 199 0.36 -4.16 0.93
C PRO A 199 1.71 -3.48 0.69
N VAL A 200 2.66 -4.18 0.07
CA VAL A 200 4.05 -3.73 -0.10
C VAL A 200 4.20 -2.46 -0.96
N ARG A 201 3.26 -2.19 -1.86
CA ARG A 201 3.30 -0.95 -2.67
C ARG A 201 3.07 0.30 -1.82
N GLU A 202 2.32 0.16 -0.74
CA GLU A 202 2.01 1.25 0.18
C GLU A 202 3.09 1.45 1.25
N LEU A 203 4.12 0.60 1.27
CA LEU A 203 5.24 0.68 2.19
C LEU A 203 6.45 1.34 1.54
N THR A 204 7.36 1.89 2.36
CA THR A 204 8.62 2.42 1.84
C THR A 204 9.64 1.33 1.53
N VAL A 205 9.52 0.15 2.15
CA VAL A 205 10.48 -0.94 2.02
C VAL A 205 10.42 -1.62 0.65
N ALA A 206 11.57 -2.05 0.15
CA ALA A 206 11.63 -2.92 -1.03
C ALA A 206 10.87 -4.25 -0.78
N PRO A 207 9.92 -4.65 -1.65
CA PRO A 207 9.17 -5.89 -1.48
C PRO A 207 10.07 -7.13 -1.39
N ALA A 208 11.13 -7.18 -2.19
CA ALA A 208 12.10 -8.27 -2.17
C ALA A 208 12.88 -8.32 -0.85
N LEU A 209 13.29 -7.16 -0.31
CA LEU A 209 13.95 -7.08 0.99
C LEU A 209 13.04 -7.58 2.11
N LEU A 210 11.77 -7.15 2.11
CA LEU A 210 10.80 -7.59 3.11
C LEU A 210 10.53 -9.10 3.02
N ALA A 211 10.35 -9.63 1.81
CA ALA A 211 10.14 -11.06 1.60
C ALA A 211 11.35 -11.89 2.07
N ALA A 212 12.56 -11.46 1.73
CA ALA A 212 13.79 -12.13 2.13
C ALA A 212 14.01 -12.05 3.65
N ALA A 213 13.72 -10.92 4.29
CA ALA A 213 13.77 -10.79 5.74
C ALA A 213 12.80 -11.74 6.45
N ILE A 214 11.54 -11.82 5.98
CA ILE A 214 10.54 -12.74 6.51
C ILE A 214 11.01 -14.19 6.35
N GLN A 215 11.52 -14.56 5.16
CA GLN A 215 12.05 -15.90 4.92
C GLN A 215 13.24 -16.22 5.83
N HIS A 216 14.16 -15.26 6.02
CA HIS A 216 15.32 -15.43 6.89
C HIS A 216 14.90 -15.76 8.34
N TYR A 217 13.96 -15.00 8.91
CA TYR A 217 13.48 -15.25 10.27
C TYR A 217 12.57 -16.49 10.39
N ALA A 218 11.86 -16.86 9.33
CA ALA A 218 11.13 -18.12 9.29
C ALA A 218 12.10 -19.32 9.37
N THR A 219 13.22 -19.25 8.65
CA THR A 219 14.24 -20.32 8.58
C THR A 219 15.25 -20.31 9.73
N HIS A 220 15.46 -19.18 10.41
CA HIS A 220 16.43 -19.04 11.50
C HIS A 220 15.75 -18.60 12.81
N PRO A 221 15.06 -19.50 13.52
CA PRO A 221 14.32 -19.16 14.73
C PRO A 221 15.18 -18.53 15.83
N GLN A 222 16.45 -18.91 15.93
CA GLN A 222 17.39 -18.39 16.91
C GLN A 222 17.62 -16.88 16.82
N HIS A 223 17.39 -16.26 15.65
CA HIS A 223 17.60 -14.81 15.47
C HIS A 223 16.36 -13.98 15.80
N ARG A 224 15.19 -14.60 15.98
CA ARG A 224 13.92 -13.89 16.21
C ARG A 224 13.95 -13.03 17.47
N ALA A 225 14.58 -13.51 18.53
CA ALA A 225 14.68 -12.79 19.80
C ALA A 225 15.52 -11.49 19.70
N ALA A 226 16.41 -11.41 18.71
CA ALA A 226 17.28 -10.25 18.50
C ALA A 226 16.64 -9.17 17.59
N ILE A 227 15.46 -9.46 17.01
CA ILE A 227 14.71 -8.53 16.15
C ILE A 227 14.49 -7.21 16.88
N GLY A 228 14.76 -6.10 16.19
CA GLY A 228 14.65 -4.75 16.73
C GLY A 228 15.94 -4.21 17.35
N SER A 229 17.03 -4.95 17.35
CA SER A 229 18.37 -4.40 17.66
C SER A 229 19.10 -3.94 16.39
N PRO A 230 19.94 -2.89 16.46
CA PRO A 230 20.75 -2.45 15.32
C PRO A 230 21.72 -3.54 14.85
N ALA A 231 22.36 -4.23 15.78
CA ALA A 231 23.31 -5.31 15.48
C ALA A 231 22.65 -6.46 14.70
N GLU A 232 21.41 -6.82 15.06
CA GLU A 232 20.65 -7.82 14.30
C GLU A 232 20.24 -7.30 12.92
N TYR A 233 19.92 -6.01 12.80
CA TYR A 233 19.61 -5.42 11.51
C TYR A 233 20.82 -5.44 10.57
N ASP A 234 22.01 -5.12 11.06
CA ASP A 234 23.25 -5.19 10.29
C ASP A 234 23.58 -6.63 9.90
N ARG A 235 23.43 -7.58 10.82
CA ARG A 235 23.57 -9.02 10.53
C ARG A 235 22.62 -9.46 9.43
N LEU A 236 21.34 -9.09 9.52
CA LEU A 236 20.34 -9.38 8.50
C LEU A 236 20.77 -8.81 7.15
N ARG A 237 21.23 -7.55 7.11
CA ARG A 237 21.70 -6.93 5.88
C ARG A 237 22.87 -7.70 5.26
N HIS A 238 23.86 -8.09 6.06
CA HIS A 238 24.98 -8.90 5.60
C HIS A 238 24.54 -10.27 5.06
N ALA A 239 23.63 -10.95 5.74
CA ALA A 239 23.09 -12.23 5.28
C ALA A 239 22.36 -12.09 3.94
N LEU A 240 21.58 -11.02 3.76
CA LEU A 240 20.81 -10.77 2.54
C LEU A 240 21.67 -10.28 1.36
N THR A 241 22.74 -9.50 1.60
CA THR A 241 23.67 -9.09 0.54
C THR A 241 24.62 -10.22 0.14
N GLY A 242 25.09 -11.01 1.10
CA GLY A 242 25.92 -12.20 0.83
C GLY A 242 25.17 -13.27 0.03
N GLY A 243 23.94 -13.62 0.46
CA GLY A 243 23.13 -14.63 -0.21
C GLY A 243 22.57 -14.19 -1.57
N SER A 244 22.39 -12.88 -1.81
CA SER A 244 21.97 -12.39 -3.13
C SER A 244 23.09 -12.44 -4.16
N ALA A 245 24.34 -12.21 -3.76
CA ALA A 245 25.51 -12.41 -4.63
C ALA A 245 25.68 -13.90 -5.01
N GLU A 246 25.49 -14.80 -4.05
CA GLU A 246 25.58 -16.24 -4.26
C GLU A 246 24.45 -16.77 -5.17
N ARG A 247 23.21 -16.32 -4.96
CA ARG A 247 22.09 -16.63 -5.87
C ARG A 247 22.32 -16.08 -7.28
N ALA A 248 22.81 -14.84 -7.42
CA ALA A 248 23.11 -14.27 -8.73
C ALA A 248 24.24 -15.03 -9.46
N ALA A 249 25.23 -15.53 -8.73
CA ALA A 249 26.29 -16.38 -9.28
C ALA A 249 25.74 -17.74 -9.74
N LEU A 250 24.87 -18.37 -8.93
CA LEU A 250 24.22 -19.63 -9.30
C LEU A 250 23.30 -19.48 -10.52
N THR A 251 22.54 -18.38 -10.62
CA THR A 251 21.68 -18.11 -11.79
C THR A 251 22.50 -17.88 -13.06
N ARG A 252 23.66 -17.19 -12.98
CA ARG A 252 24.57 -17.09 -14.14
C ARG A 252 25.17 -18.42 -14.56
N ARG A 253 25.43 -19.32 -13.62
CA ARG A 253 25.98 -20.66 -13.90
C ARG A 253 24.96 -21.63 -14.47
N ALA A 254 23.68 -21.46 -14.16
CA ALA A 254 22.58 -22.32 -14.60
C ALA A 254 22.00 -21.94 -15.98
N LEU A 255 22.39 -20.80 -16.55
CA LEU A 255 22.09 -20.47 -17.94
C LEU A 255 23.12 -21.19 -18.82
N PRO A 256 22.73 -22.26 -19.56
CA PRO A 256 23.63 -22.85 -20.54
C PRO A 256 24.00 -21.74 -21.52
N VAL A 257 25.30 -21.47 -21.63
CA VAL A 257 25.86 -20.70 -22.74
C VAL A 257 25.52 -21.53 -23.97
N GLY A 258 24.40 -21.20 -24.61
CA GLY A 258 24.06 -21.77 -25.89
C GLY A 258 25.16 -21.34 -26.84
N ASP A 259 26.04 -22.29 -27.17
CA ASP A 259 27.03 -22.16 -28.24
C ASP A 259 26.28 -21.88 -29.53
N GLY A 260 26.04 -20.60 -29.78
CA GLY A 260 25.60 -20.09 -31.06
C GLY A 260 26.74 -20.26 -32.05
N ARG A 261 26.88 -21.47 -32.59
CA ARG A 261 27.58 -21.67 -33.86
C ARG A 261 26.68 -21.08 -34.96
N PRO A 262 27.13 -20.06 -35.69
CA PRO A 262 26.48 -19.67 -36.93
C PRO A 262 26.69 -20.80 -37.94
N GLY A 263 25.59 -21.36 -38.42
CA GLY A 263 25.54 -22.19 -39.62
C GLY A 263 25.04 -21.37 -40.79
#